data_AF-A0A5P1EAU6-F1
#
_entry.id   AF-A0A5P1EAU6-F1
#
_cell.length_a   1.000
_cell.length_b   1.000
_cell.length_c   1.000
_cell.angle_alpha   90.00
_cell.angle_beta   90.00
_cell.angle_gamma   90.00
#
_symmetry.space_group_name_H-M   'P 1'
#
loop_
_entity.id
_entity.type
_entity.pdbx_description
1 polymer ?
#
loop_
_entity_poly.entity_id
_entity_poly.type
_entity_poly.pdbx_seq_one_letter_code
_entity_poly.pdbx_strand_id
1 'polypeptide(L)'
;MKFCKRYEEYMQGKEKELPGVGLKKLKKILKRCRREFQSGDHQMEPNPVDGGDSIARPKCPDQCPVCDGSFFPALLEEKSAVASCFNERAQKLLELHLTSGFRKYFKWSRSKKRRNHGVLIQEGRELVAYAIINSVAMRKILKKYDKIHYSKQGQAFRAQAQSLHIETLKSPWLCELLAFYINLREEDPNMKAIPGIFGNCLLTFDDERPILQCGLFDSVKLEVDLTCSLCLETVFDPVSLTCGHIFCYFCCCSSASVSIVDGLQSADHKAKCPLCRRGGVYEGVVRLEELNMLLRRRCPVYWEKRLRTERADRVHKAKEHWESMSRAFVGV
;
A
#
# COMPACT_ATOMS: atom_id res chain seq x y z
N MET A 1 -8.94 4.31 -26.86
CA MET A 1 -8.69 2.85 -26.69
C MET A 1 -9.35 2.33 -25.42
N LYS A 2 -9.96 1.12 -25.46
CA LYS A 2 -10.53 0.45 -24.27
C LYS A 2 -9.42 0.13 -23.26
N PHE A 3 -9.59 0.48 -21.97
CA PHE A 3 -8.59 0.32 -20.89
C PHE A 3 -7.89 -1.06 -20.89
N CYS A 4 -8.62 -2.16 -21.11
CA CYS A 4 -8.01 -3.50 -21.10
C CYS A 4 -6.93 -3.69 -22.15
N LYS A 5 -7.08 -3.10 -23.34
CA LYS A 5 -6.06 -3.22 -24.38
C LYS A 5 -4.77 -2.51 -23.94
N ARG A 6 -4.91 -1.28 -23.40
CA ARG A 6 -3.78 -0.52 -22.82
C ARG A 6 -3.11 -1.24 -21.65
N TYR A 7 -3.91 -1.87 -20.78
CA TYR A 7 -3.39 -2.65 -19.66
C TYR A 7 -2.58 -3.87 -20.13
N GLU A 8 -3.10 -4.61 -21.11
CA GLU A 8 -2.40 -5.77 -21.68
C GLU A 8 -1.11 -5.36 -22.38
N GLU A 9 -1.13 -4.30 -23.19
CA GLU A 9 0.07 -3.74 -23.82
C GLU A 9 1.10 -3.29 -22.78
N TYR A 10 0.67 -2.64 -21.69
CA TYR A 10 1.55 -2.26 -20.59
C TYR A 10 2.20 -3.47 -19.93
N MET A 11 1.43 -4.53 -19.66
CA MET A 11 1.95 -5.74 -19.01
C MET A 11 2.86 -6.55 -19.94
N GLN A 12 2.57 -6.59 -21.25
CA GLN A 12 3.40 -7.26 -22.27
C GLN A 12 4.71 -6.52 -22.53
N GLY A 13 4.72 -5.19 -22.40
CA GLY A 13 5.90 -4.36 -22.58
C GLY A 13 6.91 -4.42 -21.42
N LYS A 14 6.73 -5.31 -20.45
CA LYS A 14 7.66 -5.47 -19.32
C LYS A 14 8.72 -6.53 -19.62
N GLU A 15 10.00 -6.18 -19.41
CA GLU A 15 11.15 -7.03 -19.71
C GLU A 15 11.17 -8.36 -18.94
N LYS A 16 10.49 -8.42 -17.79
CA LYS A 16 10.27 -9.64 -17.00
C LYS A 16 8.78 -9.89 -16.91
N GLU A 17 8.36 -11.15 -17.01
CA GLU A 17 6.96 -11.52 -16.74
C GLU A 17 6.60 -11.11 -15.31
N LEU A 18 5.78 -10.06 -15.19
CA LEU A 18 5.26 -9.57 -13.93
C LEU A 18 3.85 -10.14 -13.73
N PRO A 19 3.48 -10.54 -12.50
CA PRO A 19 2.10 -10.90 -12.23
C PRO A 19 1.19 -9.71 -12.50
N GLY A 20 -0.01 -9.98 -12.98
CA GLY A 20 -0.98 -8.96 -13.32
C GLY A 20 -2.40 -9.47 -13.21
N VAL A 21 -3.34 -8.54 -13.28
CA VAL A 21 -4.77 -8.81 -13.32
C VAL A 21 -5.14 -9.46 -14.64
N GLY A 22 -5.63 -10.69 -14.60
CA GLY A 22 -6.12 -11.46 -15.72
C GLY A 22 -7.46 -10.93 -16.28
N LEU A 23 -7.51 -9.66 -16.71
CA LEU A 23 -8.74 -8.98 -17.11
C LEU A 23 -9.53 -9.76 -18.18
N LYS A 24 -8.85 -10.42 -19.12
CA LYS A 24 -9.48 -11.31 -20.11
C LYS A 24 -10.12 -12.54 -19.45
N LYS A 25 -9.38 -13.25 -18.60
CA LYS A 25 -9.83 -14.43 -17.84
C LYS A 25 -11.03 -14.07 -16.97
N LEU A 26 -10.90 -13.06 -16.11
CA LEU A 26 -11.97 -12.60 -15.22
C LEU A 26 -13.22 -12.15 -15.97
N LYS A 27 -13.06 -11.43 -17.10
CA LYS A 27 -14.20 -11.07 -17.94
C LYS A 27 -14.90 -12.27 -18.58
N LYS A 28 -14.18 -13.35 -18.90
CA LYS A 28 -14.79 -14.60 -19.39
C LYS A 28 -15.63 -15.25 -18.30
N ILE A 29 -15.15 -15.29 -17.05
CA ILE A 29 -15.92 -15.78 -15.89
C ILE A 29 -17.25 -15.02 -15.76
N LEU A 30 -17.20 -13.68 -15.79
CA LEU A 30 -18.40 -12.84 -15.72
C LEU A 30 -19.38 -13.07 -16.89
N LYS A 31 -18.86 -13.36 -18.09
CA LYS A 31 -19.70 -13.66 -19.27
C LYS A 31 -20.37 -15.03 -19.16
N ARG A 32 -19.69 -16.04 -18.62
CA ARG A 32 -20.24 -17.38 -18.38
C ARG A 32 -21.42 -17.30 -17.41
N CYS A 33 -21.21 -16.61 -16.29
CA CYS A 33 -22.24 -16.32 -15.28
C CYS A 33 -23.51 -15.73 -15.94
N ARG A 34 -23.38 -14.74 -16.84
CA ARG A 34 -24.52 -14.16 -17.58
C ARG A 34 -25.24 -15.15 -18.51
N ARG A 35 -24.53 -16.08 -19.14
CA ARG A 35 -25.11 -17.03 -20.12
C ARG A 35 -25.89 -18.14 -19.43
N GLU A 36 -25.39 -18.65 -18.31
CA GLU A 36 -26.06 -19.72 -17.55
C GLU A 36 -27.46 -19.28 -17.06
N PHE A 37 -27.60 -18.04 -16.58
CA PHE A 37 -28.93 -17.51 -16.19
C PHE A 37 -29.83 -17.11 -17.37
N GLN A 38 -29.27 -16.91 -18.57
CA GLN A 38 -30.06 -16.70 -19.78
C GLN A 38 -30.53 -18.02 -20.41
N SER A 39 -29.93 -19.14 -20.03
CA SER A 39 -30.20 -20.46 -20.63
C SER A 39 -31.15 -21.32 -19.78
N GLY A 40 -31.36 -20.96 -18.50
CA GLY A 40 -32.28 -21.66 -17.58
C GLY A 40 -33.76 -21.34 -17.79
N ASP A 41 -34.10 -20.49 -18.76
CA ASP A 41 -35.46 -19.95 -18.99
C ASP A 41 -36.30 -20.80 -19.96
N HIS A 42 -35.88 -22.04 -20.26
CA HIS A 42 -36.62 -22.96 -21.13
C HIS A 42 -37.35 -24.08 -20.36
N GLN A 43 -37.51 -23.99 -19.04
CA GLN A 43 -38.23 -25.02 -18.25
C GLN A 43 -39.26 -24.47 -17.24
N MET A 44 -39.82 -23.28 -17.47
CA MET A 44 -41.06 -22.90 -16.78
C MET A 44 -42.12 -22.50 -17.81
N GLU A 45 -43.10 -23.39 -17.95
CA GLU A 45 -44.39 -23.15 -18.62
C GLU A 45 -45.00 -21.81 -18.15
N PRO A 46 -45.47 -20.95 -19.06
CA PRO A 46 -46.11 -19.71 -18.68
C PRO A 46 -47.54 -19.98 -18.21
N ASN A 47 -47.80 -19.81 -16.90
CA ASN A 47 -49.16 -19.58 -16.43
C ASN A 47 -49.58 -18.15 -16.83
N PRO A 48 -50.69 -17.96 -17.57
CA PRO A 48 -51.15 -16.65 -17.96
C PRO A 48 -51.92 -16.01 -16.80
N VAL A 49 -51.32 -15.01 -16.13
CA VAL A 49 -52.10 -14.05 -15.36
C VAL A 49 -51.65 -12.62 -15.68
N ASP A 50 -52.69 -11.86 -15.98
CA ASP A 50 -52.85 -10.51 -16.48
C ASP A 50 -51.96 -9.39 -15.89
N GLY A 51 -51.61 -8.43 -16.76
CA GLY A 51 -51.48 -7.01 -16.41
C GLY A 51 -50.20 -6.54 -15.70
N GLY A 52 -49.21 -6.03 -16.46
CA GLY A 52 -48.23 -5.06 -15.95
C GLY A 52 -46.82 -5.21 -16.51
N ASP A 53 -46.52 -4.39 -17.53
CA ASP A 53 -45.24 -4.33 -18.24
C ASP A 53 -44.06 -3.98 -17.32
N SER A 54 -43.23 -4.98 -17.01
CA SER A 54 -41.84 -4.82 -16.57
C SER A 54 -41.14 -6.17 -16.72
N ILE A 55 -40.56 -6.43 -17.89
CA ILE A 55 -39.70 -7.59 -18.15
C ILE A 55 -38.55 -7.58 -17.12
N ALA A 56 -38.72 -8.33 -16.03
CA ALA A 56 -37.72 -8.50 -15.00
C ALA A 56 -36.57 -9.31 -15.58
N ARG A 57 -35.51 -8.62 -16.03
CA ARG A 57 -34.29 -9.27 -16.49
C ARG A 57 -33.82 -10.25 -15.39
N PRO A 58 -33.52 -11.53 -15.71
CA PRO A 58 -33.11 -12.49 -14.71
C PRO A 58 -31.88 -11.98 -13.97
N LYS A 59 -32.05 -11.75 -12.66
CA LYS A 59 -31.00 -11.26 -11.77
C LYS A 59 -30.20 -12.46 -11.29
N CYS A 60 -28.88 -12.32 -11.34
CA CYS A 60 -27.96 -13.22 -10.65
C CYS A 60 -28.31 -13.21 -9.15
N PRO A 61 -28.45 -14.37 -8.48
CA PRO A 61 -28.73 -14.43 -7.05
C PRO A 61 -27.60 -13.77 -6.24
N ASP A 62 -27.94 -13.29 -5.04
CA ASP A 62 -26.99 -12.66 -4.09
C ASP A 62 -25.89 -13.61 -3.62
N GLN A 63 -26.00 -14.92 -3.90
CA GLN A 63 -24.95 -15.92 -3.74
C GLN A 63 -24.87 -16.72 -5.03
N CYS A 64 -23.97 -16.32 -5.93
CA CYS A 64 -23.84 -16.96 -7.23
C CYS A 64 -22.63 -17.89 -7.22
N PRO A 65 -22.80 -19.22 -7.26
CA PRO A 65 -21.69 -20.16 -7.12
C PRO A 65 -20.62 -20.00 -8.21
N VAL A 66 -20.99 -19.56 -9.41
CA VAL A 66 -20.05 -19.34 -10.53
C VAL A 66 -19.26 -18.05 -10.40
N CYS A 67 -19.90 -17.01 -9.85
CA CYS A 67 -19.29 -15.73 -9.64
C CYS A 67 -18.52 -15.72 -8.29
N ASP A 68 -19.14 -16.12 -7.19
CA ASP A 68 -18.51 -16.17 -5.87
C ASP A 68 -17.46 -17.28 -5.74
N GLY A 69 -17.69 -18.46 -6.33
CA GLY A 69 -16.78 -19.60 -6.23
C GLY A 69 -15.60 -19.57 -7.20
N SER A 70 -15.60 -18.71 -8.23
CA SER A 70 -14.50 -18.65 -9.21
C SER A 70 -13.92 -17.25 -9.42
N PHE A 71 -14.72 -16.19 -9.38
CA PHE A 71 -14.24 -14.83 -9.67
C PHE A 71 -13.42 -14.25 -8.50
N PHE A 72 -13.98 -14.24 -7.28
CA PHE A 72 -13.28 -13.68 -6.13
C PHE A 72 -12.02 -14.46 -5.73
N PRO A 73 -12.02 -15.81 -5.74
CA PRO A 73 -10.80 -16.59 -5.50
C PRO A 73 -9.70 -16.30 -6.53
N ALA A 74 -10.03 -16.29 -7.83
CA ALA A 74 -9.06 -15.97 -8.88
C ALA A 74 -8.54 -14.52 -8.76
N LEU A 75 -9.43 -13.57 -8.44
CA LEU A 75 -9.04 -12.18 -8.24
C LEU A 75 -8.16 -12.00 -7.00
N LEU A 76 -8.44 -12.74 -5.92
CA LEU A 76 -7.65 -12.74 -4.70
C LEU A 76 -6.24 -13.25 -4.97
N GLU A 77 -6.11 -14.38 -5.66
CA GLU A 77 -4.82 -14.94 -6.08
C GLU A 77 -4.01 -13.94 -6.92
N GLU A 78 -4.62 -13.39 -7.98
CA GLU A 78 -3.98 -12.39 -8.85
C GLU A 78 -3.59 -11.13 -8.06
N LYS A 79 -4.41 -10.70 -7.09
CA LYS A 79 -4.14 -9.54 -6.23
C LYS A 79 -2.97 -9.78 -5.27
N SER A 80 -2.95 -10.94 -4.63
CA SER A 80 -1.88 -11.34 -3.72
C SER A 80 -0.55 -11.46 -4.46
N ALA A 81 -0.54 -12.04 -5.67
CA ALA A 81 0.67 -12.15 -6.50
C ALA A 81 1.23 -10.77 -6.88
N VAL A 82 0.36 -9.82 -7.29
CA VAL A 82 0.75 -8.44 -7.59
C VAL A 82 1.32 -7.74 -6.34
N ALA A 83 0.65 -7.87 -5.19
CA ALA A 83 1.08 -7.23 -3.95
C ALA A 83 2.43 -7.78 -3.46
N SER A 84 2.60 -9.10 -3.46
CA SER A 84 3.85 -9.75 -3.07
C SER A 84 5.00 -9.35 -3.99
N CYS A 85 4.81 -9.44 -5.31
CA CYS A 85 5.83 -9.04 -6.28
C CYS A 85 6.22 -7.56 -6.16
N PHE A 86 5.24 -6.67 -5.94
CA PHE A 86 5.52 -5.25 -5.72
C PHE A 86 6.34 -5.04 -4.45
N ASN A 87 5.91 -5.61 -3.32
CA ASN A 87 6.56 -5.44 -2.03
C ASN A 87 8.01 -5.94 -2.05
N GLU A 88 8.25 -7.14 -2.59
CA GLU A 88 9.57 -7.75 -2.67
C GLU A 88 10.53 -6.89 -3.52
N ARG A 89 10.09 -6.42 -4.68
CA ARG A 89 10.93 -5.60 -5.56
C ARG A 89 11.18 -4.21 -4.99
N ALA A 90 10.15 -3.58 -4.41
CA ALA A 90 10.28 -2.28 -3.79
C ALA A 90 11.24 -2.33 -2.59
N GLN A 91 11.12 -3.34 -1.74
CA GLN A 91 12.04 -3.59 -0.64
C GLN A 91 13.47 -3.76 -1.13
N LYS A 92 13.72 -4.68 -2.08
CA LYS A 92 15.06 -4.91 -2.63
C LYS A 92 15.68 -3.64 -3.21
N LEU A 93 14.90 -2.86 -3.96
CA LEU A 93 15.35 -1.61 -4.54
C LEU A 93 15.76 -0.60 -3.46
N LEU A 94 14.92 -0.43 -2.44
CA LEU A 94 15.18 0.49 -1.33
C LEU A 94 16.37 0.03 -0.49
N GLU A 95 16.50 -1.27 -0.22
CA GLU A 95 17.65 -1.85 0.48
C GLU A 95 18.95 -1.60 -0.30
N LEU A 96 18.95 -1.84 -1.62
CA LEU A 96 20.11 -1.53 -2.48
C LEU A 96 20.43 -0.03 -2.45
N HIS A 97 19.42 0.83 -2.47
CA HIS A 97 19.61 2.27 -2.35
C HIS A 97 20.26 2.65 -1.01
N LEU A 98 19.71 2.18 0.11
CA LEU A 98 20.16 2.51 1.46
C LEU A 98 21.56 1.93 1.76
N THR A 99 21.82 0.68 1.37
CA THR A 99 23.11 -0.02 1.61
C THR A 99 24.25 0.51 0.75
N SER A 100 23.96 1.07 -0.43
CA SER A 100 24.98 1.66 -1.31
C SER A 100 25.73 2.86 -0.70
N GLY A 101 25.38 3.27 0.53
CA GLY A 101 26.05 4.34 1.25
C GLY A 101 25.86 5.69 0.56
N PHE A 102 24.83 5.80 -0.28
CA PHE A 102 24.39 7.00 -1.00
C PHE A 102 24.48 8.24 -0.09
N ARG A 103 24.11 8.06 1.18
CA ARG A 103 24.14 9.05 2.26
C ARG A 103 25.49 9.72 2.57
N LYS A 104 26.66 9.11 2.32
CA LYS A 104 27.97 9.60 2.82
C LYS A 104 28.86 10.36 1.80
N TYR A 105 28.55 10.35 0.50
CA TYR A 105 29.53 10.73 -0.55
C TYR A 105 29.07 11.72 -1.63
N PHE A 106 27.93 12.41 -1.51
CA PHE A 106 27.49 13.36 -2.54
C PHE A 106 28.33 14.65 -2.67
N LYS A 107 29.38 14.83 -1.86
CA LYS A 107 30.43 15.83 -2.09
C LYS A 107 31.61 15.34 -2.93
N TRP A 108 31.68 14.07 -3.36
CA TRP A 108 32.86 13.55 -4.06
C TRP A 108 32.55 12.59 -5.24
N SER A 109 32.92 13.06 -6.44
CA SER A 109 32.97 12.40 -7.77
C SER A 109 31.65 12.28 -8.57
N ARG A 110 31.58 13.08 -9.65
CA ARG A 110 30.39 13.37 -10.48
C ARG A 110 30.14 12.45 -11.69
N SER A 111 31.05 11.53 -12.06
CA SER A 111 31.04 10.96 -13.42
C SER A 111 30.76 9.45 -13.54
N LYS A 112 31.24 8.57 -12.64
CA LYS A 112 31.04 7.10 -12.78
C LYS A 112 29.81 6.51 -12.06
N LYS A 113 29.29 7.16 -11.01
CA LYS A 113 28.16 6.63 -10.20
C LYS A 113 26.76 7.00 -10.74
N ARG A 114 26.63 8.07 -11.54
CA ARG A 114 25.34 8.53 -12.10
C ARG A 114 24.59 7.47 -12.92
N ARG A 115 25.31 6.55 -13.58
CA ARG A 115 24.73 5.55 -14.49
C ARG A 115 23.95 4.46 -13.76
N ASN A 116 24.43 3.97 -12.62
CA ASN A 116 23.72 2.97 -11.81
C ASN A 116 22.52 3.58 -11.05
N HIS A 117 22.58 4.87 -10.70
CA HIS A 117 21.47 5.56 -10.03
C HIS A 117 20.30 5.82 -10.98
N GLY A 118 20.56 6.20 -12.23
CA GLY A 118 19.50 6.36 -13.23
C GLY A 118 18.66 5.09 -13.40
N VAL A 119 19.29 3.91 -13.27
CA VAL A 119 18.62 2.61 -13.33
C VAL A 119 17.71 2.39 -12.11
N LEU A 120 18.21 2.58 -10.87
CA LEU A 120 17.39 2.44 -9.66
C LEU A 120 16.20 3.41 -9.64
N ILE A 121 16.43 4.64 -10.11
CA ILE A 121 15.38 5.65 -10.23
C ILE A 121 14.31 5.20 -11.21
N GLN A 122 14.72 4.73 -12.38
CA GLN A 122 13.80 4.26 -13.40
C GLN A 122 13.05 3.01 -12.93
N GLU A 123 13.72 2.08 -12.26
CA GLU A 123 13.09 0.90 -11.68
C GLU A 123 12.05 1.28 -10.61
N GLY A 124 12.37 2.21 -9.71
CA GLY A 124 11.44 2.71 -8.69
C GLY A 124 10.21 3.37 -9.32
N ARG A 125 10.43 4.18 -10.36
CA ARG A 125 9.36 4.79 -11.17
C ARG A 125 8.45 3.73 -11.80
N GLU A 126 9.03 2.67 -12.34
CA GLU A 126 8.27 1.59 -12.94
C GLU A 126 7.48 0.76 -11.92
N LEU A 127 8.01 0.55 -10.72
CA LEU A 127 7.30 -0.12 -9.63
C LEU A 127 6.09 0.69 -9.17
N VAL A 128 6.22 2.01 -9.04
CA VAL A 128 5.09 2.88 -8.72
C VAL A 128 4.01 2.81 -9.81
N ALA A 129 4.41 2.93 -11.09
CA ALA A 129 3.48 2.78 -12.21
C ALA A 129 2.77 1.40 -12.20
N TYR A 130 3.52 0.33 -11.90
CA TYR A 130 3.01 -1.03 -11.80
C TYR A 130 1.95 -1.17 -10.70
N ALA A 131 2.20 -0.62 -9.51
CA ALA A 131 1.23 -0.60 -8.42
C ALA A 131 -0.07 0.14 -8.79
N ILE A 132 0.06 1.30 -9.44
CA ILE A 132 -1.08 2.14 -9.85
C ILE A 132 -1.93 1.42 -10.89
N ILE A 133 -1.31 0.97 -11.98
CA ILE A 133 -2.02 0.40 -13.12
C ILE A 133 -2.76 -0.88 -12.71
N ASN A 134 -2.13 -1.73 -11.88
CA ASN A 134 -2.79 -2.91 -11.33
C ASN A 134 -3.92 -2.55 -10.38
N SER A 135 -3.75 -1.58 -9.48
CA SER A 135 -4.84 -1.11 -8.61
C SER A 135 -6.04 -0.58 -9.38
N VAL A 136 -5.80 0.16 -10.46
CA VAL A 136 -6.86 0.65 -11.36
C VAL A 136 -7.54 -0.52 -12.08
N ALA A 137 -6.78 -1.51 -12.55
CA ALA A 137 -7.34 -2.71 -13.18
C ALA A 137 -8.25 -3.48 -12.22
N MET A 138 -7.80 -3.71 -10.99
CA MET A 138 -8.60 -4.33 -9.91
C MET A 138 -9.89 -3.56 -9.64
N ARG A 139 -9.80 -2.23 -9.51
CA ARG A 139 -10.97 -1.37 -9.28
C ARG A 139 -11.97 -1.44 -10.43
N LYS A 140 -11.49 -1.41 -11.68
CA LYS A 140 -12.36 -1.45 -12.87
C LYS A 140 -13.03 -2.81 -13.03
N ILE A 141 -12.37 -3.93 -12.71
CA ILE A 141 -13.00 -5.25 -12.80
C ILE A 141 -14.03 -5.47 -11.68
N LEU A 142 -13.77 -4.99 -10.47
CA LEU A 142 -14.74 -5.00 -9.37
C LEU A 142 -15.97 -4.13 -9.67
N LYS A 143 -15.77 -2.90 -10.18
CA LYS A 143 -16.91 -2.07 -10.64
C LYS A 143 -17.72 -2.74 -11.75
N LYS A 144 -17.05 -3.52 -12.62
CA LYS A 144 -17.73 -4.29 -13.67
C LYS A 144 -18.52 -5.47 -13.09
N TYR A 145 -18.02 -6.11 -12.03
CA TYR A 145 -18.76 -7.11 -11.28
C TYR A 145 -20.06 -6.51 -10.73
N ASP A 146 -19.95 -5.47 -9.90
CA ASP A 146 -21.10 -4.81 -9.27
C ASP A 146 -22.13 -4.34 -10.30
N LYS A 147 -21.67 -3.82 -11.44
CA LYS A 147 -22.55 -3.38 -12.54
C LYS A 147 -23.29 -4.52 -13.24
N ILE A 148 -22.67 -5.69 -13.38
CA ILE A 148 -23.30 -6.86 -14.02
C ILE A 148 -24.27 -7.54 -13.06
N HIS A 149 -23.91 -7.60 -11.78
CA HIS A 149 -24.66 -8.31 -10.75
C HIS A 149 -25.64 -7.43 -9.98
N TYR A 150 -25.67 -6.11 -10.23
CA TYR A 150 -26.44 -5.15 -9.45
C TYR A 150 -26.19 -5.28 -7.94
N SER A 151 -24.95 -5.59 -7.55
CA SER A 151 -24.57 -5.92 -6.17
C SER A 151 -23.52 -4.95 -5.61
N LYS A 152 -23.19 -5.12 -4.33
CA LYS A 152 -22.11 -4.40 -3.63
C LYS A 152 -20.95 -5.31 -3.22
N GLN A 153 -20.93 -6.57 -3.67
CA GLN A 153 -19.92 -7.54 -3.25
C GLN A 153 -18.52 -7.18 -3.75
N GLY A 154 -18.39 -6.54 -4.92
CA GLY A 154 -17.11 -6.04 -5.40
C GLY A 154 -16.54 -4.93 -4.51
N GLN A 155 -17.42 -4.10 -3.92
CA GLN A 155 -17.03 -3.12 -2.91
C GLN A 155 -16.65 -3.80 -1.58
N ALA A 156 -17.43 -4.79 -1.14
CA ALA A 156 -17.13 -5.57 0.05
C ALA A 156 -15.77 -6.28 -0.06
N PHE A 157 -15.49 -6.92 -1.20
CA PHE A 157 -14.18 -7.51 -1.50
C PHE A 157 -13.06 -6.49 -1.43
N ARG A 158 -13.29 -5.25 -1.90
CA ARG A 158 -12.27 -4.18 -1.81
C ARG A 158 -11.98 -3.82 -0.34
N ALA A 159 -13.00 -3.71 0.50
CA ALA A 159 -12.84 -3.46 1.93
C ALA A 159 -12.14 -4.64 2.63
N GLN A 160 -12.48 -5.88 2.27
CA GLN A 160 -11.80 -7.08 2.78
C GLN A 160 -10.34 -7.14 2.31
N ALA A 161 -10.04 -6.75 1.08
CA ALA A 161 -8.69 -6.74 0.57
C ALA A 161 -7.79 -5.69 1.28
N GLN A 162 -8.39 -4.60 1.78
CA GLN A 162 -7.72 -3.69 2.72
C GLN A 162 -7.48 -4.36 4.07
N SER A 163 -8.37 -5.26 4.49
CA SER A 163 -8.17 -6.01 5.72
C SER A 163 -7.09 -7.07 5.65
N LEU A 164 -6.81 -7.57 4.45
CA LEU A 164 -5.82 -8.60 4.18
C LEU A 164 -4.44 -8.07 3.72
N HIS A 165 -4.21 -6.75 3.71
CA HIS A 165 -2.92 -6.15 3.31
C HIS A 165 -2.45 -6.42 1.88
N ILE A 166 -3.40 -6.76 1.01
CA ILE A 166 -3.14 -7.04 -0.41
C ILE A 166 -3.46 -5.84 -1.31
N GLU A 167 -3.86 -4.68 -0.76
CA GLU A 167 -3.99 -3.44 -1.54
C GLU A 167 -2.63 -2.76 -1.67
N THR A 168 -1.99 -2.88 -2.85
CA THR A 168 -0.68 -2.30 -3.15
C THR A 168 -0.59 -0.79 -2.87
N LEU A 169 -1.69 -0.05 -3.06
CA LEU A 169 -1.74 1.39 -2.76
C LEU A 169 -1.68 1.72 -1.26
N LYS A 170 -1.82 0.73 -0.39
CA LYS A 170 -1.68 0.84 1.06
C LYS A 170 -0.42 0.15 1.59
N SER A 171 0.46 -0.31 0.68
CA SER A 171 1.73 -0.91 1.05
C SER A 171 2.67 0.16 1.65
N PRO A 172 3.36 -0.12 2.77
CA PRO A 172 4.38 0.78 3.31
C PRO A 172 5.49 1.06 2.29
N TRP A 173 5.81 0.07 1.46
CA TRP A 173 6.83 0.21 0.42
C TRP A 173 6.45 1.20 -0.67
N LEU A 174 5.15 1.39 -0.93
CA LEU A 174 4.71 2.47 -1.82
C LEU A 174 4.97 3.84 -1.18
N CYS A 175 4.70 3.98 0.12
CA CYS A 175 5.00 5.22 0.83
C CYS A 175 6.50 5.56 0.77
N GLU A 176 7.37 4.57 1.03
CA GLU A 176 8.82 4.71 0.90
C GLU A 176 9.26 5.08 -0.52
N LEU A 177 8.74 4.40 -1.56
CA LEU A 177 9.09 4.72 -2.95
C LEU A 177 8.69 6.16 -3.35
N LEU A 178 7.59 6.67 -2.80
CA LEU A 178 7.17 8.06 -3.04
C LEU A 178 8.09 9.04 -2.32
N ALA A 179 8.46 8.76 -1.07
CA ALA A 179 9.42 9.56 -0.33
C ALA A 179 10.80 9.57 -1.02
N PHE A 180 11.27 8.40 -1.45
CA PHE A 180 12.48 8.23 -2.27
C PHE A 180 12.43 9.11 -3.52
N TYR A 181 11.32 9.06 -4.27
CA TYR A 181 11.15 9.86 -5.47
C TYR A 181 11.21 11.37 -5.19
N ILE A 182 10.57 11.84 -4.11
CA ILE A 182 10.59 13.25 -3.71
C ILE A 182 12.01 13.66 -3.31
N ASN A 183 12.66 12.87 -2.45
CA ASN A 183 14.04 13.10 -1.99
C ASN A 183 15.01 13.26 -3.17
N LEU A 184 14.83 12.45 -4.22
CA LEU A 184 15.66 12.53 -5.43
C LEU A 184 15.33 13.72 -6.34
N ARG A 185 14.05 14.03 -6.52
CA ARG A 185 13.62 15.15 -7.38
C ARG A 185 14.13 16.49 -6.87
N GLU A 186 14.18 16.69 -5.56
CA GLU A 186 14.76 17.89 -4.95
C GLU A 186 16.27 18.01 -5.21
N GLU A 187 16.96 16.91 -5.53
CA GLU A 187 18.41 16.86 -5.79
C GLU A 187 18.78 16.99 -7.28
N ASP A 188 17.87 16.64 -8.21
CA ASP A 188 18.02 16.85 -9.65
C ASP A 188 16.77 17.52 -10.27
N PRO A 189 16.75 18.86 -10.38
CA PRO A 189 15.62 19.60 -10.95
C PRO A 189 15.29 19.22 -12.40
N ASN A 190 16.22 18.57 -13.12
CA ASN A 190 16.01 18.12 -14.49
C ASN A 190 15.26 16.77 -14.55
N MET A 191 15.03 16.09 -13.42
CA MET A 191 14.18 14.91 -13.36
C MET A 191 12.72 15.29 -13.66
N LYS A 192 12.34 15.12 -14.93
CA LYS A 192 10.96 15.26 -15.38
C LYS A 192 10.06 14.24 -14.69
N ALA A 193 8.86 14.67 -14.30
CA ALA A 193 7.77 13.77 -13.87
C ALA A 193 7.46 12.78 -15.00
N ILE A 194 6.99 11.57 -14.67
CA ILE A 194 6.59 10.58 -15.67
C ILE A 194 5.33 11.10 -16.38
N PRO A 195 5.37 11.46 -17.66
CA PRO A 195 4.19 11.98 -18.33
C PRO A 195 3.11 10.88 -18.41
N GLY A 196 1.93 11.16 -17.87
CA GLY A 196 0.71 10.39 -18.18
C GLY A 196 0.37 9.18 -17.29
N ILE A 197 1.18 8.77 -16.31
CA ILE A 197 0.83 7.67 -15.37
C ILE A 197 0.95 8.10 -13.90
N PHE A 198 1.93 8.95 -13.61
CA PHE A 198 2.33 9.36 -12.27
C PHE A 198 2.54 10.87 -12.25
N GLY A 199 1.70 11.57 -11.49
CA GLY A 199 1.74 13.02 -11.36
C GLY A 199 2.85 13.50 -10.43
N ASN A 200 2.80 14.78 -10.08
CA ASN A 200 3.70 15.33 -9.07
C ASN A 200 3.31 14.75 -7.71
N CYS A 201 4.26 14.07 -7.06
CA CYS A 201 4.16 13.84 -5.62
C CYS A 201 4.78 15.01 -4.86
N LEU A 202 4.17 15.36 -3.74
CA LEU A 202 4.66 16.38 -2.86
C LEU A 202 4.25 16.07 -1.41
N LEU A 203 5.03 16.63 -0.49
CA LEU A 203 4.66 16.73 0.92
C LEU A 203 4.11 18.13 1.18
N THR A 204 2.84 18.19 1.59
CA THR A 204 2.14 19.43 1.99
C THR A 204 1.88 19.47 3.49
N PHE A 205 1.63 20.66 4.01
CA PHE A 205 1.19 20.88 5.39
C PHE A 205 -0.16 21.58 5.33
N ASP A 206 -1.22 20.82 5.60
CA ASP A 206 -2.60 21.32 5.64
C ASP A 206 -3.00 21.51 7.10
N ASP A 207 -3.23 22.76 7.54
CA ASP A 207 -3.41 23.08 8.96
C ASP A 207 -2.36 22.43 9.88
N GLU A 208 -1.08 22.59 9.53
CA GLU A 208 0.09 21.96 10.19
C GLU A 208 0.16 20.42 10.09
N ARG A 209 -0.81 19.76 9.45
CA ARG A 209 -0.81 18.30 9.25
C ARG A 209 0.03 17.92 8.04
N PRO A 210 1.07 17.08 8.21
CA PRO A 210 1.89 16.61 7.09
C PRO A 210 1.11 15.58 6.24
N ILE A 211 0.82 15.93 4.98
CA ILE A 211 0.15 15.04 4.04
C ILE A 211 1.08 14.74 2.87
N LEU A 212 1.41 13.47 2.69
CA LEU A 212 2.06 12.99 1.47
C LEU A 212 1.01 12.77 0.40
N GLN A 213 1.05 13.60 -0.64
CA GLN A 213 0.09 13.56 -1.74
C GLN A 213 0.79 13.11 -3.01
N CYS A 214 0.13 12.25 -3.78
CA CYS A 214 0.53 11.99 -5.14
C CYS A 214 -0.67 11.81 -6.08
N GLY A 215 -0.68 12.61 -7.15
CA GLY A 215 -1.64 12.45 -8.24
C GLY A 215 -1.30 11.22 -9.09
N LEU A 216 -2.25 10.35 -9.34
CA LEU A 216 -2.09 9.11 -10.12
C LEU A 216 -3.00 9.14 -11.35
N PHE A 217 -2.78 8.21 -12.27
CA PHE A 217 -3.61 8.01 -13.46
C PHE A 217 -5.12 7.89 -13.15
N ASP A 218 -5.98 8.38 -14.07
CA ASP A 218 -7.45 8.27 -14.02
C ASP A 218 -8.08 8.97 -12.79
N SER A 219 -7.52 10.14 -12.41
CA SER A 219 -7.95 10.98 -11.27
C SER A 219 -7.87 10.30 -9.90
N VAL A 220 -7.10 9.22 -9.77
CA VAL A 220 -6.84 8.61 -8.47
C VAL A 220 -5.82 9.47 -7.74
N LYS A 221 -6.18 9.97 -6.55
CA LYS A 221 -5.23 10.61 -5.64
C LYS A 221 -4.85 9.62 -4.55
N LEU A 222 -3.55 9.56 -4.25
CA LEU A 222 -3.05 8.94 -3.04
C LEU A 222 -2.72 10.04 -2.05
N GLU A 223 -3.29 9.93 -0.87
CA GLU A 223 -3.05 10.83 0.26
C GLU A 223 -2.75 9.96 1.47
N VAL A 224 -1.62 10.24 2.11
CA VAL A 224 -1.17 9.58 3.33
C VAL A 224 -0.98 10.66 4.38
N ASP A 225 -1.82 10.62 5.42
CA ASP A 225 -1.66 11.43 6.62
C ASP A 225 -0.45 10.91 7.41
N LEU A 226 0.52 11.78 7.65
CA LEU A 226 1.74 11.48 8.38
C LEU A 226 1.67 11.99 9.82
N THR A 227 0.46 12.15 10.36
CA THR A 227 0.21 12.44 11.77
C THR A 227 0.15 11.13 12.55
N CYS A 228 0.96 11.01 13.61
CA CYS A 228 0.93 9.88 14.51
C CYS A 228 -0.34 9.96 15.36
N SER A 229 -1.24 9.00 15.26
CA SER A 229 -2.51 9.04 16.01
C SER A 229 -2.36 8.83 17.53
N LEU A 230 -1.15 8.56 18.02
CA LEU A 230 -0.87 8.35 19.44
C LEU A 230 -0.40 9.64 20.12
N CYS A 231 0.54 10.38 19.49
CA CYS A 231 1.02 11.65 20.03
C CYS A 231 0.39 12.87 19.35
N LEU A 232 -0.40 12.67 18.29
CA LEU A 232 -1.08 13.69 17.48
C LEU A 232 -0.14 14.71 16.81
N GLU A 233 1.15 14.40 16.75
CA GLU A 233 2.16 15.18 16.05
C GLU A 233 2.58 14.50 14.74
N THR A 234 3.39 15.19 13.92
CA THR A 234 4.08 14.59 12.77
C THR A 234 4.85 13.34 13.20
N VAL A 235 4.75 12.25 12.43
CA VAL A 235 5.47 11.00 12.73
C VAL A 235 6.98 11.23 12.79
N PHE A 236 7.62 10.67 13.82
CA PHE A 236 9.06 10.76 14.07
C PHE A 236 9.66 9.36 14.20
N ASP A 237 10.77 9.10 13.50
CA ASP A 237 11.23 7.73 13.22
C ASP A 237 10.07 6.83 12.77
N PRO A 238 9.40 7.15 11.64
CA PRO A 238 8.16 6.52 11.25
C PRO A 238 8.33 5.01 11.04
N VAL A 239 7.40 4.26 11.61
CA VAL A 239 7.24 2.82 11.38
C VAL A 239 5.85 2.53 10.87
N SER A 240 5.76 1.61 9.91
CA SER A 240 4.50 1.05 9.48
C SER A 240 4.32 -0.34 10.07
N LEU A 241 3.19 -0.53 10.75
CA LEU A 241 2.73 -1.87 11.13
C LEU A 241 2.33 -2.64 9.87
N THR A 242 2.29 -3.97 9.92
CA THR A 242 1.81 -4.76 8.76
C THR A 242 0.37 -4.43 8.39
N CYS A 243 -0.37 -3.81 9.33
CA CYS A 243 -1.69 -3.29 9.02
C CYS A 243 -1.73 -2.05 8.09
N GLY A 244 -0.58 -1.48 7.74
CA GLY A 244 -0.40 -0.28 6.91
C GLY A 244 -0.50 1.05 7.66
N HIS A 245 -0.87 1.04 8.95
CA HIS A 245 -0.88 2.25 9.78
C HIS A 245 0.53 2.66 10.18
N ILE A 246 0.78 3.97 10.15
CA ILE A 246 2.08 4.58 10.41
C ILE A 246 2.05 5.31 11.76
N PHE A 247 3.09 5.13 12.56
CA PHE A 247 3.26 5.77 13.86
C PHE A 247 4.72 6.16 14.09
N CYS A 248 4.99 6.95 15.13
CA CYS A 248 6.35 7.08 15.64
C CYS A 248 6.84 5.76 16.23
N TYR A 249 8.12 5.41 16.03
CA TYR A 249 8.72 4.20 16.62
C TYR A 249 8.49 4.13 18.15
N PHE A 250 8.74 5.23 18.85
CA PHE A 250 8.60 5.31 20.31
C PHE A 250 7.14 5.13 20.78
N CYS A 251 6.19 5.71 20.06
CA CYS A 251 4.77 5.57 20.33
C CYS A 251 4.31 4.12 20.11
N CYS A 252 4.74 3.49 19.02
CA CYS A 252 4.47 2.07 18.77
C CYS A 252 5.02 1.17 19.86
N CYS A 253 6.26 1.40 20.34
CA CYS A 253 6.85 0.58 21.41
C CYS A 253 6.00 0.69 22.69
N SER A 254 5.65 1.92 23.06
CA SER A 254 4.82 2.19 24.24
C SER A 254 3.44 1.53 24.12
N SER A 255 2.83 1.59 22.94
CA SER A 255 1.50 0.98 22.72
C SER A 255 1.51 -0.54 22.65
N ALA A 256 2.63 -1.15 22.26
CA ALA A 256 2.82 -2.59 22.28
C ALA A 256 3.30 -3.12 23.64
N SER A 257 3.46 -2.23 24.64
CA SER A 257 4.04 -2.53 25.94
C SER A 257 5.43 -3.18 25.85
N VAL A 258 6.22 -2.77 24.86
CA VAL A 258 7.61 -3.22 24.69
C VAL A 258 8.58 -2.11 24.99
N SER A 259 9.75 -2.48 25.52
CA SER A 259 10.83 -1.52 25.67
C SER A 259 11.37 -1.13 24.29
N ILE A 260 11.89 0.10 24.19
CA ILE A 260 12.57 0.54 22.97
C ILE A 260 13.87 -0.24 22.70
N VAL A 261 14.41 -0.92 23.73
CA VAL A 261 15.65 -1.70 23.70
C VAL A 261 15.38 -3.06 23.07
N ASP A 262 14.33 -3.76 23.53
CA ASP A 262 13.88 -5.03 22.96
C ASP A 262 13.28 -4.83 21.55
N GLY A 263 12.65 -3.67 21.34
CA GLY A 263 12.08 -3.27 20.08
C GLY A 263 10.76 -3.97 19.73
N LEU A 264 10.15 -3.55 18.63
CA LEU A 264 8.79 -3.96 18.24
C LEU A 264 8.64 -5.44 17.89
N GLN A 265 9.75 -6.12 17.59
CA GLN A 265 9.78 -7.55 17.30
C GLN A 265 9.48 -8.40 18.55
N SER A 266 9.71 -7.84 19.75
CA SER A 266 9.42 -8.50 21.03
C SER A 266 7.95 -8.37 21.46
N ALA A 267 7.10 -7.70 20.67
CA ALA A 267 5.71 -7.47 21.02
C ALA A 267 4.92 -8.78 21.11
N ASP A 268 4.03 -8.86 22.10
CA ASP A 268 3.09 -9.98 22.23
C ASP A 268 2.25 -10.11 20.94
N HIS A 269 2.07 -11.34 20.44
CA HIS A 269 1.21 -11.65 19.30
C HIS A 269 -0.24 -11.13 19.46
N LYS A 270 -0.71 -10.98 20.72
CA LYS A 270 -2.02 -10.41 21.07
C LYS A 270 -2.04 -8.88 21.02
N ALA A 271 -0.89 -8.22 20.95
CA ALA A 271 -0.82 -6.77 20.82
C ALA A 271 -1.51 -6.32 19.53
N LYS A 272 -2.34 -5.29 19.65
CA LYS A 272 -3.21 -4.82 18.57
C LYS A 272 -2.75 -3.47 18.04
N CYS A 273 -3.04 -3.22 16.77
CA CYS A 273 -2.91 -1.89 16.18
C CYS A 273 -3.77 -0.88 16.98
N PRO A 274 -3.23 0.27 17.39
CA PRO A 274 -4.01 1.27 18.12
C PRO A 274 -5.14 1.90 17.31
N LEU A 275 -5.00 1.92 15.97
CA LEU A 275 -5.98 2.49 15.06
C LEU A 275 -7.05 1.48 14.64
N CYS A 276 -6.65 0.34 14.07
CA CYS A 276 -7.61 -0.63 13.52
C CYS A 276 -7.87 -1.86 14.39
N ARG A 277 -7.22 -1.96 15.55
CA ARG A 277 -7.40 -3.03 16.55
C ARG A 277 -7.12 -4.46 16.06
N ARG A 278 -6.47 -4.62 14.91
CA ARG A 278 -6.01 -5.94 14.43
C ARG A 278 -4.82 -6.44 15.25
N GLY A 279 -4.83 -7.72 15.61
CA GLY A 279 -3.71 -8.41 16.28
C GLY A 279 -2.65 -8.89 15.29
N GLY A 280 -1.48 -9.28 15.78
CA GLY A 280 -0.37 -9.79 14.95
C GLY A 280 0.26 -8.75 14.03
N VAL A 281 0.04 -7.46 14.27
CA VAL A 281 0.45 -6.37 13.36
C VAL A 281 1.88 -5.87 13.57
N TYR A 282 2.52 -6.30 14.66
CA TYR A 282 3.88 -5.90 15.06
C TYR A 282 4.95 -6.85 14.51
N GLU A 283 4.57 -8.05 14.08
CA GLU A 283 5.44 -8.92 13.31
C GLU A 283 5.64 -8.33 11.91
N GLY A 284 6.88 -8.22 11.43
CA GLY A 284 7.17 -7.67 10.10
C GLY A 284 6.99 -6.15 9.96
N VAL A 285 7.12 -5.39 11.06
CA VAL A 285 7.14 -3.92 11.03
C VAL A 285 8.21 -3.39 10.08
N VAL A 286 7.82 -2.39 9.27
CA VAL A 286 8.72 -1.73 8.32
C VAL A 286 9.11 -0.35 8.87
N ARG A 287 10.42 -0.09 8.98
CA ARG A 287 10.93 1.27 9.23
C ARG A 287 10.91 2.06 7.92
N LEU A 288 10.33 3.26 7.95
CA LEU A 288 10.16 4.09 6.76
C LEU A 288 11.31 5.10 6.67
N GLU A 289 12.48 4.66 6.19
CA GLU A 289 13.72 5.45 6.22
C GLU A 289 13.73 6.61 5.21
N GLU A 290 13.18 6.42 4.01
CA GLU A 290 13.05 7.48 3.01
C GLU A 290 12.07 8.55 3.47
N LEU A 291 10.96 8.13 4.05
CA LEU A 291 10.00 9.03 4.67
C LEU A 291 10.62 9.80 5.83
N ASN A 292 11.40 9.12 6.69
CA ASN A 292 12.13 9.73 7.80
C ASN A 292 13.07 10.83 7.30
N MET A 293 13.82 10.57 6.22
CA MET A 293 14.71 11.55 5.60
C MET A 293 13.95 12.72 5.00
N LEU A 294 12.83 12.46 4.33
CA LEU A 294 11.99 13.49 3.75
C LEU A 294 11.47 14.43 4.84
N LEU A 295 10.89 13.88 5.92
CA LEU A 295 10.36 14.68 7.03
C LEU A 295 11.45 15.49 7.73
N ARG A 296 12.62 14.91 7.96
CA ARG A 296 13.78 15.62 8.53
C ARG A 296 14.21 16.81 7.69
N ARG A 297 14.20 16.69 6.37
CA ARG A 297 14.58 17.76 5.45
C ARG A 297 13.52 18.86 5.37
N ARG A 298 12.24 18.48 5.37
CA ARG A 298 11.10 19.39 5.18
C ARG A 298 10.70 20.11 6.47
N CYS A 299 11.00 19.53 7.63
CA CYS A 299 10.66 20.08 8.95
C CYS A 299 11.88 20.18 9.89
N PRO A 300 12.99 20.85 9.52
CA PRO A 300 14.25 20.75 10.26
C PRO A 300 14.15 21.24 11.72
N VAL A 301 13.42 22.32 11.98
CA VAL A 301 13.24 22.90 13.32
C VAL A 301 12.43 21.97 14.23
N TYR A 302 11.28 21.48 13.74
CA TYR A 302 10.48 20.48 14.45
C TYR A 302 11.30 19.22 14.72
N TRP A 303 12.02 18.74 13.69
CA TRP A 303 12.81 17.52 13.78
C TRP A 303 13.90 17.58 14.83
N GLU A 304 14.62 18.70 14.90
CA GLU A 304 15.66 18.91 15.91
C GLU A 304 15.09 18.98 17.32
N LYS A 305 13.98 19.71 17.51
CA LYS A 305 13.28 19.79 18.80
C LYS A 305 12.84 18.39 19.26
N ARG A 306 12.16 17.65 18.37
CA ARG A 306 11.64 16.30 18.66
C ARG A 306 12.77 15.32 18.99
N LEU A 307 13.88 15.38 18.24
CA LEU A 307 15.06 14.55 18.49
C LEU A 307 15.67 14.80 19.87
N ARG A 308 15.75 16.06 20.31
CA ARG A 308 16.28 16.40 21.65
C ARG A 308 15.38 15.85 22.77
N THR A 309 14.06 16.05 22.65
CA THR A 309 13.08 15.54 23.63
C THR A 309 13.09 14.02 23.69
N GLU A 310 12.93 13.33 22.55
CA GLU A 310 12.88 11.87 22.53
C GLU A 310 14.22 11.23 22.95
N ARG A 311 15.37 11.89 22.74
CA ARG A 311 16.65 11.37 23.20
C ARG A 311 16.70 11.28 24.72
N ALA A 312 16.20 12.29 25.42
CA ALA A 312 16.13 12.26 26.89
C ALA A 312 15.23 11.11 27.36
N ASP A 313 14.05 10.98 26.76
CA ASP A 313 13.08 9.93 27.10
C ASP A 313 13.62 8.53 26.80
N ARG A 314 14.34 8.36 25.68
CA ARG A 314 14.96 7.08 25.30
C ARG A 314 16.06 6.67 26.27
N VAL A 315 16.91 7.60 26.69
CA VAL A 315 17.95 7.31 27.70
C VAL A 315 17.30 6.91 29.03
N HIS A 316 16.26 7.62 29.45
CA HIS A 316 15.52 7.31 30.67
C HIS A 316 14.89 5.92 30.62
N LYS A 317 14.12 5.59 29.58
CA LYS A 317 13.49 4.27 29.42
C LYS A 317 14.50 3.13 29.28
N ALA A 318 15.63 3.37 28.62
CA ALA A 318 16.69 2.36 28.53
C ALA A 318 17.29 2.06 29.92
N LYS A 319 17.49 3.09 30.75
CA LYS A 319 17.94 2.93 32.13
C LYS A 319 16.94 2.09 32.94
N GLU A 320 15.65 2.44 32.90
CA GLU A 320 14.60 1.69 33.59
C GLU A 320 14.53 0.22 33.15
N HIS A 321 14.69 -0.04 31.85
CA HIS A 321 14.73 -1.40 31.30
C HIS A 321 15.90 -2.21 31.90
N TRP A 322 17.11 -1.68 31.89
CA TRP A 322 18.29 -2.38 32.44
C TRP A 322 18.21 -2.56 33.95
N GLU A 323 17.65 -1.58 34.69
CA GLU A 323 17.41 -1.71 36.13
C GLU A 323 16.35 -2.79 36.45
N SER A 324 15.31 -2.90 35.62
CA SER A 324 14.31 -3.97 35.73
C SER A 324 14.92 -5.35 35.44
N MET A 325 15.70 -5.46 34.36
CA MET A 325 16.40 -6.71 34.00
C MET A 325 17.41 -7.13 35.07
N SER A 326 18.13 -6.18 35.66
CA SER A 326 19.05 -6.44 36.77
C SER A 326 18.31 -6.96 38.00
N ARG A 327 17.20 -6.32 38.40
CA ARG A 327 16.37 -6.80 39.53
C ARG A 327 15.83 -8.21 39.30
N ALA A 328 15.30 -8.48 38.10
CA ALA A 328 14.82 -9.80 37.73
C ALA A 328 15.93 -10.87 37.79
N PHE A 329 17.16 -10.51 37.39
CA PHE A 329 18.32 -11.41 37.47
C PHE A 329 18.78 -11.67 38.91
N VAL A 330 18.77 -10.64 39.77
CA VAL A 330 19.18 -10.73 41.17
C VAL A 330 18.08 -11.33 42.07
N GLY A 331 16.85 -11.45 41.56
CA GLY A 331 15.71 -12.05 42.27
C GLY A 331 15.09 -11.15 43.34
N VAL A 332 15.18 -9.83 43.17
CA VAL A 332 14.64 -8.80 44.10
C VAL A 332 13.35 -8.20 43.57
#